data_AF-A0A7V9D7T5-F1
#
_entry.id   AF-A0A7V9D7T5-F1
#
_cell.length_a   1.000
_cell.length_b   1.000
_cell.length_c   1.000
_cell.angle_alpha   90.00
_cell.angle_beta   90.00
_cell.angle_gamma   90.00
#
_symmetry.space_group_name_H-M   'P 1'
#
loop_
_entity.id
_entity.type
_entity.pdbx_description
1 polymer ?
#
loop_
_entity_poly.entity_id
_entity_poly.type
_entity_poly.pdbx_seq_one_letter_code
_entity_poly.pdbx_strand_id
1 'polypeptide(L)' 'MEALAVRWLFPEREVTITTPCLDCGEKVTLKMRDEDVISIDPDTAVGYQLSPFVQWREGSGAFN' A
#
# COMPACT_ATOMS: atom_id res chain seq x y z
N MET A 1 4.16 -0.10 -1.94
CA MET A 1 3.70 -0.26 -0.53
C MET A 1 3.81 1.03 0.29
N GLU A 2 4.45 2.07 -0.25
CA GLU A 2 4.72 3.39 0.33
C GLU A 2 3.45 4.07 0.85
N ALA A 3 2.33 3.91 0.13
CA ALA A 3 1.02 4.43 0.53
C ALA A 3 0.59 3.92 1.92
N LEU A 4 0.85 2.65 2.26
CA LEU A 4 0.50 2.12 3.58
C LEU A 4 1.43 2.66 4.68
N ALA A 5 2.69 2.94 4.32
CA ALA A 5 3.69 3.44 5.26
C ALA A 5 3.47 4.90 5.65
N VAL A 6 2.71 5.67 4.86
CA VAL A 6 2.49 7.12 5.10
C VAL A 6 1.89 7.41 6.49
N ARG A 7 1.13 6.47 7.07
CA ARG A 7 0.52 6.61 8.40
C ARG A 7 1.56 6.86 9.50
N TRP A 8 2.77 6.34 9.35
CA TRP A 8 3.86 6.51 10.32
C TRP A 8 4.44 7.93 10.33
N LEU A 9 4.16 8.75 9.31
CA LEU A 9 4.57 10.15 9.30
C LEU A 9 3.65 11.04 10.16
N PHE A 10 2.50 10.51 10.59
CA PHE A 10 1.47 11.24 11.32
C PHE A 10 0.98 10.42 12.54
N PRO A 11 1.82 10.29 13.59
CA PRO A 11 1.47 9.48 14.76
C PRO A 11 0.18 9.97 15.41
N GLU A 12 -0.65 9.01 15.88
CA GLU A 12 -1.95 9.23 16.52
C GLU A 12 -3.00 9.94 15.62
N ARG A 13 -2.69 10.11 14.33
CA ARG A 13 -3.60 10.74 13.36
C ARG A 13 -4.16 9.70 12.40
N GLU A 14 -5.43 9.90 12.06
CA GLU A 14 -6.05 9.14 10.98
C GLU A 14 -5.56 9.67 9.63
N VAL A 15 -5.08 8.76 8.80
CA VAL A 15 -4.73 9.03 7.40
C VAL A 15 -5.77 8.35 6.51
N THR A 16 -6.37 9.13 5.61
CA THR A 16 -7.26 8.62 4.57
C THR A 16 -6.56 8.67 3.21
N ILE A 17 -6.58 7.55 2.51
CA ILE A 17 -6.08 7.42 1.14
C ILE A 17 -7.27 7.15 0.23
N THR A 18 -7.36 7.88 -0.88
CA THR A 18 -8.35 7.66 -1.93
C THR A 18 -7.64 7.54 -3.26
N THR A 19 -7.90 6.45 -3.97
CA THR A 19 -7.27 6.13 -5.25
C THR A 19 -8.26 5.42 -6.16
N PRO A 20 -8.14 5.51 -7.50
CA PRO A 20 -8.83 4.58 -8.38
C PRO A 20 -8.24 3.16 -8.26
N CYS A 21 -9.08 2.16 -8.48
CA CYS A 21 -8.69 0.77 -8.68
C CYS A 21 -7.89 0.65 -9.98
N LEU A 22 -6.79 -0.09 -9.94
CA LEU A 22 -5.90 -0.23 -11.09
C LEU A 22 -6.56 -1.00 -12.26
N ASP A 23 -7.51 -1.89 -11.97
CA ASP A 23 -8.20 -2.72 -12.96
C ASP A 23 -9.39 -1.98 -13.59
N CYS A 24 -10.36 -1.56 -12.77
CA CYS A 24 -11.64 -1.00 -13.24
C CYS A 24 -11.76 0.53 -13.14
N GLY A 25 -10.84 1.21 -12.44
CA GLY A 25 -10.89 2.66 -12.23
C GLY A 25 -11.88 3.13 -11.15
N GLU A 26 -12.69 2.24 -10.56
CA GLU A 26 -13.60 2.58 -9.47
C GLU A 26 -12.85 3.05 -8.21
N LYS A 27 -13.51 3.83 -7.35
CA LYS A 27 -12.87 4.41 -6.18
C LYS A 27 -12.57 3.35 -5.10
N VAL A 28 -11.35 3.41 -4.56
CA VAL A 28 -10.93 2.69 -3.36
C VAL A 28 -10.56 3.72 -2.27
N THR A 29 -11.08 3.52 -1.06
CA THR A 29 -10.81 4.34 0.11
C THR A 29 -10.25 3.47 1.24
N LEU A 30 -9.14 3.91 1.82
CA LEU A 30 -8.48 3.25 2.94
C LEU A 30 -8.28 4.25 4.07
N LYS A 31 -8.64 3.87 5.30
CA LYS A 31 -8.39 4.64 6.52
C LYS A 31 -7.50 3.87 7.47
N MET A 32 -6.48 4.55 8.00
CA MET A 32 -5.50 3.95 8.90
C MET A 32 -5.13 4.91 10.02
N ARG A 33 -4.68 4.36 11.15
CA ARG A 33 -4.06 5.09 12.25
C ARG A 33 -3.01 4.19 12.89
N ASP A 34 -1.76 4.63 12.93
CA ASP A 34 -0.65 3.87 13.52
C ASP A 34 -0.58 2.42 13.01
N GLU A 35 -0.73 1.40 13.85
CA GLU A 35 -0.77 -0.01 13.45
C GLU A 35 -2.08 -0.45 12.77
N ASP A 36 -3.17 0.29 12.97
CA ASP A 36 -4.52 -0.14 12.64
C ASP A 36 -4.97 0.29 11.25
N VAL A 37 -5.64 -0.64 10.56
CA VAL A 37 -6.51 -0.34 9.42
C VAL A 37 -7.93 -0.21 9.94
N ILE A 38 -8.45 1.01 9.93
CA ILE A 38 -9.77 1.34 10.48
C ILE A 38 -10.88 0.86 9.54
N SER A 39 -10.74 1.11 8.24
CA SER A 39 -11.73 0.70 7.24
C SER A 39 -11.13 0.66 5.84
N ILE A 40 -11.68 -0.22 5.00
CA ILE A 40 -11.40 -0.32 3.57
C ILE A 40 -12.73 -0.38 2.83
N ASP A 41 -12.86 0.40 1.76
CA ASP A 41 -14.03 0.42 0.88
C ASP A 41 -13.56 0.45 -0.59
N PRO A 42 -13.91 -0.55 -1.42
CA PRO A 42 -14.63 -1.77 -1.05
C PRO A 42 -13.78 -2.65 -0.11
N ASP A 43 -14.44 -3.46 0.72
CA ASP A 43 -13.79 -4.39 1.66
C ASP A 43 -13.01 -5.53 0.96
N THR A 44 -13.25 -5.70 -0.34
CA THR A 44 -12.54 -6.62 -1.24
C THR A 44 -11.28 -6.03 -1.88
N ALA A 45 -10.94 -4.77 -1.59
CA ALA A 45 -9.78 -4.13 -2.21
C ALA A 45 -8.47 -4.84 -1.85
N VAL A 46 -7.57 -4.96 -2.83
CA VAL A 46 -6.26 -5.60 -2.68
C VAL A 46 -5.13 -4.65 -3.10
N GLY A 47 -4.00 -4.74 -2.38
CA GLY A 47 -2.77 -4.07 -2.76
C GLY A 47 -1.94 -4.96 -3.70
N TYR A 48 -1.54 -4.42 -4.85
CA TYR A 48 -0.60 -5.09 -5.74
C TYR A 48 0.82 -4.54 -5.53
N GLN A 49 1.79 -5.43 -5.41
CA GLN A 49 3.21 -5.10 -5.47
C GLN A 49 3.94 -6.15 -6.29
N LEU A 50 4.73 -5.71 -7.27
CA LEU A 50 5.66 -6.59 -7.95
C LEU A 50 6.67 -7.13 -6.94
N SER A 51 6.84 -8.44 -6.89
CA SER A 51 7.86 -9.06 -6.04
C SER A 51 9.23 -8.55 -6.50
N PRO A 52 10.02 -7.91 -5.61
CA PRO A 52 11.37 -7.49 -5.99
C PRO A 52 12.19 -8.71 -6.39
N PHE A 53 11.92 -9.89 -5.83
CA PHE A 53 12.66 -11.13 -6.12
C PHE A 53 12.63 -11.61 -7.57
N VAL A 54 11.71 -11.11 -8.40
CA VAL A 54 11.73 -11.39 -9.85
C VAL A 54 12.97 -10.79 -10.52
N GLN A 55 13.41 -9.61 -10.07
CA GLN A 55 14.64 -8.96 -10.56
C GLN A 55 15.91 -9.49 -9.87
N TRP A 56 15.82 -10.01 -8.63
CA TRP A 56 16.99 -10.57 -7.93
C TRP A 56 17.44 -11.93 -8.48
N ARG A 57 16.59 -12.65 -9.23
CA ARG A 57 16.93 -13.94 -9.86
C ARG A 57 17.85 -13.82 -11.09
N GLU A 58 17.93 -12.65 -11.72
CA GLU A 58 18.81 -12.39 -12.86
C GLU A 58 20.17 -11.83 -12.45
N GLY A 59 20.48 -11.81 -11.15
CA GLY A 59 21.81 -11.44 -10.66
C GLY A 59 22.12 -9.95 -10.83
N SER A 60 21.43 -9.09 -10.08
CA SER A 60 22.10 -7.87 -9.61
C SER A 60 22.98 -8.28 -8.42
N GLY A 61 24.28 -8.41 -8.69
CA GLY A 61 25.26 -8.83 -7.72
C GLY A 61 25.21 -8.02 -6.42
N ALA A 62 25.31 -8.77 -5.33
CA ALA A 62 26.16 -8.45 -4.18
C ALA A 62 26.14 -6.98 -3.74
N PHE A 63 25.13 -6.70 -2.91
CA PHE A 63 25.13 -5.73 -1.82
C PHE A 63 25.06 -4.24 -2.20
N ASN A 64 24.85 -3.46 -1.13
CA ASN A 64 25.48 -2.16 -0.90
C ASN A 64 24.86 -0.93 -1.55
#